data_AF-A0A2V9SIU8-F1
#
_entry.id   AF-A0A2V9SIU8-F1
#
_cell.length_a   1.000
_cell.length_b   1.000
_cell.length_c   1.000
_cell.angle_alpha   90.00
_cell.angle_beta   90.00
_cell.angle_gamma   90.00
#
_symmetry.space_group_name_H-M   'P 1'
#
loop_
_entity.id
_entity.type
_entity.pdbx_description
1 polymer ?
#
loop_
_entity_poly.entity_id
_entity_poly.type
_entity_poly.pdbx_seq_one_letter_code
_entity_poly.pdbx_strand_id
1 'polypeptide(L)'
;MFKLSLQLQKAAQHLRGTTLNVTAVLATLVLLVVPRALAATTATNSCQLKSPKGAIQHVIYVQFDNTHFRRDNPDIPSDLEQMPHLLNFIQDNGVLMSNDHTVLISHTATGILTSLTGVYPDRMGQPVSNSFRYFKTDGTTRTGVSFAYWTAPLFDPAGSTTDTTPEMINENGKIAPAPWVPFTRAGCDFGAVATANTILENTAIDIPTVFGAGSPEAMEVASNPGQAFADFVGIGVHCAQDSGICAQSTHARPDLLPDEPGDYSDFNGLFGAKYVNPVIKPSGPMTDLDGTVIQDATGHIGFPGFDGMEATVSLAWVAQMQEAGIPVTYAYISDAHDGHGTAGSIHFAYGPGEFGYTQQLKAYDQAFQKFFDRLEADGIDKSNTLFVFTVDEGDHFVGDTPTPAGCDGLTTPCTYNRVGEINADLRRMVYTQSGDSTLFSVHSDDAPTVYVNGTAAQPLRDQTDPIVRGLEREMSQLSWLNPYTGVVENNIMVALADHIGMKTLHMVTADPFRTPTFTPFADPNWFFFAT
;
A
#
# COMPACT_ATOMS: atom_id res chain seq x y z
N MET A 1 -13.87 58.32 15.46
CA MET A 1 -15.26 58.35 14.91
C MET A 1 -16.08 57.37 15.73
N PHE A 2 -16.77 57.83 16.78
CA PHE A 2 -18.26 57.98 16.84
C PHE A 2 -18.98 56.63 16.60
N LYS A 3 -19.82 56.04 17.47
CA LYS A 3 -20.75 56.47 18.55
C LYS A 3 -21.18 55.19 19.33
N LEU A 4 -21.23 55.17 20.67
CA LEU A 4 -22.43 55.30 21.57
C LEU A 4 -23.53 54.22 21.38
N SER A 5 -24.23 53.65 22.39
CA SER A 5 -24.33 53.87 23.86
C SER A 5 -25.38 52.91 24.51
N LEU A 6 -25.21 52.59 25.82
CA LEU A 6 -26.22 52.62 26.94
C LEU A 6 -27.49 51.69 26.90
N GLN A 7 -28.13 51.14 27.95
CA GLN A 7 -28.18 51.18 29.45
C GLN A 7 -28.74 49.79 29.93
N LEU A 8 -28.51 49.20 31.12
CA LEU A 8 -28.65 49.55 32.55
C LEU A 8 -30.08 49.78 33.12
N GLN A 9 -30.49 48.81 33.96
CA GLN A 9 -31.24 48.88 35.25
C GLN A 9 -32.75 49.24 35.36
N LYS A 10 -33.49 48.35 36.06
CA LYS A 10 -34.48 48.51 37.17
C LYS A 10 -35.47 47.32 37.12
N ALA A 11 -36.01 46.74 38.20
CA ALA A 11 -36.53 47.34 39.43
C ALA A 11 -36.59 46.33 40.60
N ALA A 12 -36.56 46.88 41.81
CA ALA A 12 -36.89 46.24 43.09
C ALA A 12 -38.24 46.78 43.62
N GLN A 13 -38.85 46.05 44.57
CA GLN A 13 -40.02 46.33 45.46
C GLN A 13 -41.05 45.18 45.34
N HIS A 14 -41.67 44.58 46.35
CA HIS A 14 -41.93 44.78 47.78
C HIS A 14 -42.14 43.37 48.40
N LEU A 15 -41.89 43.10 49.69
CA LEU A 15 -42.88 43.24 50.75
C LEU A 15 -42.26 43.06 52.16
N ARG A 16 -42.73 43.91 53.08
CA ARG A 16 -42.66 43.86 54.55
C ARG A 16 -43.26 42.53 55.06
N GLY A 17 -42.95 41.94 56.20
CA GLY A 17 -42.16 42.28 57.37
C GLY A 17 -42.70 41.45 58.55
N THR A 18 -41.85 41.01 59.48
CA THR A 18 -42.23 40.65 60.87
C THR A 18 -40.97 40.46 61.71
N THR A 19 -40.98 41.09 62.89
CA THR A 19 -39.97 41.05 63.95
C THR A 19 -40.21 39.86 64.89
N LEU A 20 -39.16 39.14 65.34
CA LEU A 20 -38.75 39.04 66.77
C LEU A 20 -37.60 38.01 67.01
N ASN A 21 -36.54 38.53 67.63
CA ASN A 21 -35.77 38.00 68.77
C ASN A 21 -35.02 36.63 68.79
N VAL A 22 -33.70 36.80 68.98
CA VAL A 22 -32.83 36.16 70.01
C VAL A 22 -32.31 34.75 69.73
N THR A 23 -31.01 34.64 69.46
CA THR A 23 -30.01 34.00 70.35
C THR A 23 -28.63 34.03 69.70
N ALA A 24 -27.64 34.54 70.44
CA ALA A 24 -26.23 34.44 70.06
C ALA A 24 -25.74 33.02 70.39
N VAL A 25 -25.35 32.26 69.37
CA VAL A 25 -24.60 31.00 69.51
C VAL A 25 -23.26 31.22 68.84
N LEU A 26 -22.18 31.12 69.62
CA LEU A 26 -20.82 30.98 69.11
C LEU A 26 -20.77 29.70 68.26
N ALA A 27 -20.60 29.85 66.95
CA ALA A 27 -20.29 28.76 66.05
C ALA A 27 -18.82 28.86 65.63
N THR A 28 -18.05 27.88 66.07
CA THR A 28 -16.69 27.56 65.68
C THR A 28 -16.57 27.54 64.15
N LEU A 29 -15.70 28.38 63.58
CA LEU A 29 -15.44 28.40 62.14
C LEU A 29 -14.61 27.16 61.77
N VAL A 30 -15.27 26.05 61.44
CA VAL A 30 -14.63 24.94 60.73
C VAL A 30 -14.49 25.39 59.28
N LEU A 31 -13.26 25.71 58.84
CA LEU A 31 -12.96 25.85 57.42
C LEU A 31 -13.14 24.47 56.78
N LEU A 32 -14.30 24.25 56.17
CA LEU A 32 -14.46 23.23 55.13
C LEU A 32 -13.65 23.68 53.92
N VAL A 33 -12.43 23.17 53.81
CA VAL A 33 -11.72 23.13 52.53
C VAL A 33 -12.50 22.16 51.65
N VAL A 34 -13.42 22.68 50.86
CA VAL A 34 -13.99 21.95 49.73
C VAL A 34 -12.84 21.76 48.74
N PRO A 35 -12.41 20.53 48.42
CA PRO A 35 -11.52 20.35 47.28
C PRO A 35 -12.34 20.77 46.06
N ARG A 36 -12.02 21.93 45.49
CA ARG A 36 -12.36 22.19 44.09
C ARG A 36 -11.72 21.04 43.35
N ALA A 37 -12.54 20.10 42.86
CA ALA A 37 -12.14 19.25 41.76
C ALA A 37 -11.61 20.22 40.70
N LEU A 38 -10.28 20.20 40.51
CA LEU A 38 -9.71 20.68 39.27
C LEU A 38 -10.51 19.94 38.21
N ALA A 39 -11.29 20.67 37.42
CA ALA A 39 -11.77 20.14 36.18
C ALA A 39 -10.50 19.60 35.51
N ALA A 40 -10.40 18.28 35.40
CA ALA A 40 -9.41 17.70 34.52
C ALA A 40 -9.67 18.37 33.19
N THR A 41 -8.76 19.25 32.77
CA THR A 41 -8.64 19.59 31.37
C THR A 41 -8.50 18.25 30.69
N THR A 42 -9.59 17.77 30.08
CA THR A 42 -9.52 16.72 29.09
C THR A 42 -8.38 17.11 28.18
N ALA A 43 -7.30 16.32 28.17
CA ALA A 43 -6.28 16.46 27.15
C ALA A 43 -7.07 16.51 25.85
N THR A 44 -7.05 17.66 25.18
CA THR A 44 -7.56 17.73 23.81
C THR A 44 -6.81 16.65 23.08
N ASN A 45 -7.51 15.62 22.60
CA ASN A 45 -6.92 14.61 21.71
C ASN A 45 -6.11 15.39 20.67
N SER A 46 -4.78 15.21 20.70
CA SER A 46 -3.86 15.96 19.85
C SER A 46 -4.17 15.69 18.38
N CYS A 47 -4.63 14.48 18.08
CA CYS A 47 -5.14 14.09 16.78
C CYS A 47 -6.47 14.77 16.44
N GLN A 48 -6.50 15.49 15.33
CA GLN A 48 -7.68 16.21 14.83
C GLN A 48 -7.93 15.90 13.34
N LEU A 49 -8.73 14.86 13.07
CA LEU A 49 -9.12 14.49 11.70
C LEU A 49 -10.11 15.48 11.04
N LYS A 50 -10.72 16.38 11.82
CA LYS A 50 -11.64 17.45 11.35
C LYS A 50 -12.70 16.97 10.35
N SER A 51 -13.27 15.78 10.58
CA SER A 51 -14.37 15.27 9.75
C SER A 51 -15.56 16.25 9.74
N PRO A 52 -16.35 16.34 8.65
CA PRO A 52 -17.40 17.36 8.50
C PRO A 52 -18.43 17.41 9.65
N LYS A 53 -18.66 16.27 10.32
CA LYS A 53 -19.57 16.14 11.47
C LYS A 53 -18.86 15.94 12.80
N GLY A 54 -17.52 15.91 12.81
CA GLY A 54 -16.70 15.71 14.00
C GLY A 54 -16.79 14.32 14.65
N ALA A 55 -17.45 13.35 14.00
CA ALA A 55 -17.66 12.01 14.55
C ALA A 55 -16.47 11.07 14.34
N ILE A 56 -15.72 11.27 13.24
CA ILE A 56 -14.61 10.39 12.88
C ILE A 56 -13.41 10.66 13.79
N GLN A 57 -12.98 9.58 14.45
CA GLN A 57 -11.82 9.49 15.33
C GLN A 57 -10.76 8.54 14.78
N HIS A 58 -11.17 7.59 13.92
CA HIS A 58 -10.30 6.57 13.33
C HIS A 58 -10.40 6.58 11.81
N VAL A 59 -9.30 6.25 11.14
CA VAL A 59 -9.24 5.95 9.71
C VAL A 59 -8.60 4.57 9.55
N ILE A 60 -9.33 3.67 8.89
CA ILE A 60 -8.86 2.32 8.57
C ILE A 60 -8.92 2.19 7.05
N TYR A 61 -7.75 2.16 6.42
CA TYR A 61 -7.59 1.98 4.99
C TYR A 61 -7.05 0.58 4.72
N VAL A 62 -7.77 -0.20 3.92
CA VAL A 62 -7.39 -1.55 3.54
C VAL A 62 -7.27 -1.61 2.03
N GLN A 63 -6.07 -1.92 1.60
CA GLN A 63 -5.63 -2.13 0.24
C GLN A 63 -5.57 -3.63 0.01
N PHE A 64 -6.41 -4.13 -0.87
CA PHE A 64 -6.27 -5.48 -1.36
C PHE A 64 -5.30 -5.53 -2.51
N ASP A 65 -4.54 -6.61 -2.57
CA ASP A 65 -3.94 -7.10 -3.80
C ASP A 65 -5.03 -7.77 -4.64
N ASN A 66 -5.23 -7.30 -5.87
CA ASN A 66 -5.93 -8.02 -6.93
C ASN A 66 -7.36 -8.53 -6.60
N THR A 67 -8.08 -7.99 -5.61
CA THR A 67 -9.43 -8.47 -5.26
C THR A 67 -10.51 -7.98 -6.22
N HIS A 68 -11.30 -8.91 -6.76
CA HIS A 68 -12.31 -8.71 -7.79
C HIS A 68 -13.75 -8.59 -7.26
N PHE A 69 -14.46 -7.56 -7.73
CA PHE A 69 -15.94 -7.53 -7.67
C PHE A 69 -16.60 -7.93 -8.98
N ARG A 70 -15.90 -7.76 -10.10
CA ARG A 70 -16.35 -8.30 -11.38
C ARG A 70 -16.07 -9.81 -11.37
N ARG A 71 -17.01 -10.60 -11.87
CA ARG A 71 -16.80 -12.05 -12.03
C ARG A 71 -15.94 -12.31 -13.26
N ASP A 72 -14.84 -13.03 -13.08
CA ASP A 72 -13.98 -13.51 -14.19
C ASP A 72 -14.69 -14.58 -15.01
N ASN A 73 -15.36 -15.49 -14.32
CA ASN A 73 -16.30 -16.45 -14.91
C ASN A 73 -17.72 -16.10 -14.43
N PRO A 74 -18.69 -15.83 -15.33
CA PRO A 74 -20.04 -15.42 -14.94
C PRO A 74 -20.77 -16.42 -14.03
N ASP A 75 -20.43 -17.71 -14.10
CA ASP A 75 -21.04 -18.79 -13.31
C ASP A 75 -20.45 -18.91 -11.89
N ILE A 76 -19.36 -18.20 -11.60
CA ILE A 76 -18.63 -18.25 -10.34
C ILE A 76 -18.76 -16.88 -9.66
N PRO A 77 -19.16 -16.80 -8.36
CA PRO A 77 -19.23 -15.53 -7.67
C PRO A 77 -17.86 -14.84 -7.60
N SER A 78 -17.84 -13.51 -7.57
CA SER A 78 -16.61 -12.73 -7.40
C SER A 78 -16.03 -12.90 -5.98
N ASP A 79 -14.84 -12.36 -5.72
CA ASP A 79 -14.23 -12.40 -4.40
C ASP A 79 -15.09 -11.76 -3.32
N LEU A 80 -15.54 -10.52 -3.55
CA LEU A 80 -16.40 -9.83 -2.60
C LEU A 80 -17.74 -10.56 -2.39
N GLU A 81 -18.30 -11.21 -3.40
CA GLU A 81 -19.51 -12.02 -3.23
C GLU A 81 -19.26 -13.27 -2.36
N GLN A 82 -18.02 -13.77 -2.34
CA GLN A 82 -17.56 -14.85 -1.47
C GLN A 82 -17.06 -14.37 -0.10
N MET A 83 -16.95 -13.05 0.11
CA MET A 83 -16.66 -12.40 1.40
C MET A 83 -17.86 -11.60 1.93
N PRO A 84 -19.01 -12.26 2.22
CA PRO A 84 -20.25 -11.58 2.59
C PRO A 84 -20.15 -10.69 3.83
N HIS A 85 -19.29 -10.96 4.83
CA HIS A 85 -19.16 -10.08 5.99
C HIS A 85 -18.59 -8.72 5.60
N LEU A 86 -17.58 -8.70 4.71
CA LEU A 86 -17.03 -7.47 4.15
C LEU A 86 -18.03 -6.79 3.21
N LEU A 87 -18.61 -7.52 2.26
CA LEU A 87 -19.52 -6.96 1.27
C LEU A 87 -20.75 -6.34 1.93
N ASN A 88 -21.38 -7.05 2.88
CA ASN A 88 -22.52 -6.52 3.62
C ASN A 88 -22.12 -5.31 4.47
N PHE A 89 -20.93 -5.33 5.10
CA PHE A 89 -20.44 -4.18 5.85
C PHE A 89 -20.31 -2.94 4.97
N ILE A 90 -19.76 -3.06 3.76
CA ILE A 90 -19.65 -1.94 2.81
C ILE A 90 -21.04 -1.46 2.38
N GLN A 91 -21.93 -2.37 1.98
CA GLN A 91 -23.26 -2.03 1.45
C GLN A 91 -24.18 -1.40 2.51
N ASP A 92 -24.10 -1.86 3.75
CA ASP A 92 -24.95 -1.37 4.83
C ASP A 92 -24.48 -0.02 5.39
N ASN A 93 -23.22 0.35 5.18
CA ASN A 93 -22.57 1.48 5.87
C ASN A 93 -21.89 2.50 4.96
N GLY A 94 -21.84 2.26 3.65
CA GLY A 94 -21.09 3.09 2.72
C GLY A 94 -21.58 3.00 1.28
N VAL A 95 -20.65 3.23 0.34
CA VAL A 95 -20.89 3.16 -1.10
C VAL A 95 -19.87 2.21 -1.68
N LEU A 96 -20.34 1.19 -2.40
CA LEU A 96 -19.49 0.34 -3.23
C LEU A 96 -19.40 0.93 -4.63
N MET A 97 -18.18 1.20 -5.09
CA MET A 97 -17.90 1.60 -6.46
C MET A 97 -17.37 0.40 -7.24
N SER A 98 -18.12 -0.06 -8.24
CA SER A 98 -17.75 -1.23 -9.05
C SER A 98 -17.05 -0.88 -10.36
N ASN A 99 -16.79 0.41 -10.60
CA ASN A 99 -16.13 0.92 -11.80
C ASN A 99 -14.94 1.78 -11.35
N ASP A 100 -14.11 1.19 -10.51
CA ASP A 100 -12.81 1.73 -10.16
C ASP A 100 -11.82 1.52 -11.32
N HIS A 101 -10.90 2.45 -11.49
CA HIS A 101 -9.88 2.40 -12.51
C HIS A 101 -8.53 2.72 -11.87
N THR A 102 -7.64 1.74 -11.89
CA THR A 102 -6.24 1.91 -11.49
C THR A 102 -5.40 2.53 -12.61
N VAL A 103 -4.11 2.68 -12.34
CA VAL A 103 -3.13 3.24 -13.27
C VAL A 103 -2.75 2.28 -14.38
N LEU A 104 -2.06 2.82 -15.39
CA LEU A 104 -1.54 2.04 -16.50
C LEU A 104 0.00 2.12 -16.48
N ILE A 105 0.74 1.02 -16.39
CA ILE A 105 0.26 -0.36 -16.30
C ILE A 105 -0.13 -0.69 -14.86
N SER A 106 -1.24 -1.40 -14.71
CA SER A 106 -1.77 -1.81 -13.42
C SER A 106 -0.85 -2.87 -12.81
N HIS A 107 -0.37 -2.61 -11.59
CA HIS A 107 0.41 -3.52 -10.75
C HIS A 107 0.37 -3.05 -9.31
N THR A 108 0.51 -3.98 -8.38
CA THR A 108 0.59 -3.79 -6.93
C THR A 108 1.21 -2.44 -6.53
N ALA A 109 2.51 -2.24 -6.74
CA ALA A 109 3.24 -1.05 -6.32
C ALA A 109 2.62 0.25 -6.83
N THR A 110 2.44 0.38 -8.15
CA THR A 110 1.94 1.62 -8.76
C THR A 110 0.46 1.86 -8.45
N GLY A 111 -0.34 0.81 -8.31
CA GLY A 111 -1.75 0.87 -7.90
C GLY A 111 -1.90 1.34 -6.46
N ILE A 112 -1.16 0.72 -5.53
CA ILE A 112 -1.09 1.14 -4.12
C ILE A 112 -0.62 2.59 -4.05
N LEU A 113 0.54 2.92 -4.62
CA LEU A 113 1.13 4.24 -4.47
C LEU A 113 0.25 5.34 -5.06
N THR A 114 -0.47 5.08 -6.15
CA THR A 114 -1.43 6.04 -6.70
C THR A 114 -2.61 6.25 -5.75
N SER A 115 -3.10 5.18 -5.13
CA SER A 115 -4.18 5.26 -4.16
C SER A 115 -3.76 6.03 -2.90
N LEU A 116 -2.50 5.88 -2.47
CA LEU A 116 -1.94 6.60 -1.32
C LEU A 116 -1.65 8.08 -1.61
N THR A 117 -1.08 8.38 -2.78
CA THR A 117 -0.59 9.73 -3.12
C THR A 117 -1.63 10.59 -3.84
N GLY A 118 -2.60 9.97 -4.50
CA GLY A 118 -3.56 10.64 -5.37
C GLY A 118 -2.95 11.18 -6.67
N VAL A 119 -1.76 10.73 -7.07
CA VAL A 119 -1.11 11.13 -8.33
C VAL A 119 -0.67 9.91 -9.14
N TYR A 120 -0.55 10.11 -10.46
CA TYR A 120 -0.10 9.06 -11.38
C TYR A 120 1.41 8.73 -11.21
N PRO A 121 1.86 7.57 -11.74
CA PRO A 121 3.22 7.07 -11.54
C PRO A 121 4.34 8.04 -12.00
N ASP A 122 4.13 8.78 -13.10
CA ASP A 122 5.04 9.84 -13.57
C ASP A 122 5.38 10.90 -12.51
N ARG A 123 4.44 11.18 -11.59
CA ARG A 123 4.58 12.17 -10.50
C ARG A 123 5.07 11.59 -9.18
N MET A 124 5.43 10.32 -9.16
CA MET A 124 6.00 9.66 -7.99
C MET A 124 7.23 8.81 -8.31
N GLY A 125 7.78 8.93 -9.52
CA GLY A 125 9.10 8.41 -9.85
C GLY A 125 9.14 6.95 -10.28
N GLN A 126 7.98 6.32 -10.31
CA GLN A 126 7.78 4.95 -10.78
C GLN A 126 7.22 5.04 -12.20
N PRO A 127 7.98 4.69 -13.24
CA PRO A 127 7.48 4.82 -14.61
C PRO A 127 6.30 3.87 -14.87
N VAL A 128 6.38 2.66 -14.31
CA VAL A 128 5.42 1.56 -14.42
C VAL A 128 5.68 0.51 -13.33
N SER A 129 4.64 -0.25 -12.98
CA SER A 129 4.72 -1.59 -12.40
C SER A 129 5.41 -1.74 -11.02
N ASN A 130 5.46 -2.98 -10.53
CA ASN A 130 6.24 -3.48 -9.39
C ASN A 130 7.74 -3.37 -9.61
N SER A 131 8.17 -3.37 -10.87
CA SER A 131 9.56 -3.16 -11.26
C SER A 131 9.64 -2.53 -12.63
N PHE A 132 10.82 -2.02 -12.97
CA PHE A 132 11.08 -1.41 -14.25
C PHE A 132 12.54 -1.61 -14.63
N ARG A 133 12.92 -1.17 -15.83
CA ARG A 133 14.34 -1.05 -16.17
C ARG A 133 14.75 0.40 -16.02
N TYR A 134 16.00 0.63 -15.68
CA TYR A 134 16.55 1.97 -15.72
C TYR A 134 17.89 1.96 -16.46
N PHE A 135 18.17 3.05 -17.17
CA PHE A 135 19.38 3.20 -17.96
C PHE A 135 20.60 3.48 -17.09
N LYS A 136 21.74 2.97 -17.51
CA LYS A 136 23.06 3.39 -17.03
C LYS A 136 23.65 4.43 -17.98
N THR A 137 24.67 5.14 -17.50
CA THR A 137 25.42 6.11 -18.31
C THR A 137 26.18 5.49 -19.48
N ASP A 138 26.37 4.17 -19.51
CA ASP A 138 26.96 3.44 -20.64
C ASP A 138 25.94 3.08 -21.74
N GLY A 139 24.66 3.36 -21.52
CA GLY A 139 23.55 3.07 -22.43
C GLY A 139 22.94 1.68 -22.29
N THR A 140 23.44 0.83 -21.41
CA THR A 140 22.77 -0.44 -21.05
C THR A 140 21.81 -0.23 -19.87
N THR A 141 21.01 -1.24 -19.53
CA THR A 141 20.00 -1.12 -18.47
C THR A 141 20.26 -2.03 -17.27
N ARG A 142 19.64 -1.72 -16.13
CA ARG A 142 19.51 -2.57 -14.94
C ARG A 142 18.06 -2.61 -14.46
N THR A 143 17.75 -3.47 -13.49
CA THR A 143 16.41 -3.56 -12.90
C THR A 143 16.31 -2.57 -11.77
N GLY A 144 15.26 -1.74 -11.78
CA GLY A 144 14.77 -0.99 -10.63
C GLY A 144 13.53 -1.70 -10.08
N VAL A 145 13.33 -1.66 -8.77
CA VAL A 145 12.17 -2.25 -8.10
C VAL A 145 11.47 -1.15 -7.32
N SER A 146 10.15 -1.05 -7.46
CA SER A 146 9.35 0.03 -6.89
C SER A 146 9.17 -0.08 -5.36
N PHE A 147 9.56 -1.22 -4.77
CA PHE A 147 9.43 -1.53 -3.34
C PHE A 147 10.72 -1.20 -2.57
N ALA A 148 10.76 -0.01 -1.98
CA ALA A 148 11.77 0.45 -1.03
C ALA A 148 11.24 1.62 -0.21
N TYR A 149 11.86 1.90 0.92
CA TYR A 149 11.41 3.00 1.77
C TYR A 149 11.39 4.33 1.01
N TRP A 150 10.37 5.16 1.28
CA TRP A 150 10.05 6.40 0.57
C TRP A 150 11.26 7.26 0.16
N THR A 151 12.24 7.38 1.05
CA THR A 151 13.44 8.21 0.87
C THR A 151 14.74 7.42 0.63
N ALA A 152 14.67 6.10 0.55
CA ALA A 152 15.81 5.27 0.19
C ALA A 152 16.22 5.54 -1.27
N PRO A 153 17.48 5.26 -1.67
CA PRO A 153 17.85 5.28 -3.08
C PRO A 153 17.02 4.28 -3.90
N LEU A 154 16.99 4.40 -5.23
CA LEU A 154 16.36 3.39 -6.09
C LEU A 154 16.85 1.98 -5.77
N PHE A 155 15.93 1.04 -5.48
CA PHE A 155 16.31 -0.35 -5.23
C PHE A 155 16.68 -1.09 -6.51
N ASP A 156 17.89 -1.64 -6.53
CA ASP A 156 18.38 -2.52 -7.59
C ASP A 156 18.69 -3.91 -7.00
N PRO A 157 17.94 -4.97 -7.36
CA PRO A 157 18.11 -6.29 -6.77
C PRO A 157 19.42 -6.99 -7.17
N ALA A 158 20.13 -6.50 -8.19
CA ALA A 158 21.43 -7.03 -8.59
C ALA A 158 22.60 -6.46 -7.77
N GLY A 159 22.35 -5.61 -6.77
CA GLY A 159 23.34 -5.11 -5.83
C GLY A 159 23.35 -3.59 -5.71
N SER A 160 24.53 -2.95 -5.71
CA SER A 160 24.58 -1.49 -5.60
C SER A 160 23.94 -0.84 -6.82
N THR A 161 22.88 -0.07 -6.63
CA THR A 161 22.26 0.75 -7.68
C THR A 161 23.26 1.75 -8.27
N THR A 162 23.05 2.13 -9.53
CA THR A 162 23.76 3.26 -10.16
C THR A 162 22.91 4.53 -10.21
N ASP A 163 21.63 4.42 -9.88
CA ASP A 163 20.73 5.54 -9.65
C ASP A 163 20.58 5.73 -8.15
N THR A 164 21.16 6.82 -7.64
CA THR A 164 21.11 7.17 -6.20
C THR A 164 20.04 8.21 -5.89
N THR A 165 19.13 8.49 -6.83
CA THR A 165 17.96 9.32 -6.55
C THR A 165 17.01 8.58 -5.60
N PRO A 166 16.20 9.31 -4.81
CA PRO A 166 15.22 8.69 -3.92
C PRO A 166 14.25 7.77 -4.69
N GLU A 167 13.74 6.74 -4.04
CA GLU A 167 12.75 5.81 -4.60
C GLU A 167 11.55 6.62 -5.10
N MET A 168 10.99 7.47 -4.24
CA MET A 168 9.86 8.33 -4.56
C MET A 168 10.31 9.73 -4.97
N ILE A 169 10.18 10.06 -6.27
CA ILE A 169 10.49 11.40 -6.82
C ILE A 169 9.27 12.05 -7.48
N ASN A 170 9.00 13.31 -7.16
CA ASN A 170 7.93 14.08 -7.78
C ASN A 170 8.33 14.65 -9.16
N GLU A 171 7.38 15.34 -9.80
CA GLU A 171 7.57 15.96 -11.13
C GLU A 171 8.68 17.01 -11.20
N ASN A 172 9.20 17.46 -10.05
CA ASN A 172 10.29 18.41 -9.92
C ASN A 172 11.64 17.74 -9.59
N GLY A 173 11.70 16.41 -9.57
CA GLY A 173 12.89 15.64 -9.20
C GLY A 173 13.25 15.75 -7.72
N LYS A 174 12.27 16.07 -6.86
CA LYS A 174 12.39 16.13 -5.40
C LYS A 174 11.74 14.92 -4.75
N ILE A 175 12.05 14.63 -3.49
CA ILE A 175 11.32 13.58 -2.76
C ILE A 175 9.82 13.89 -2.81
N ALA A 176 9.01 12.90 -3.18
CA ALA A 176 7.57 13.07 -3.28
C ALA A 176 6.94 13.35 -1.90
N PRO A 177 5.91 14.20 -1.80
CA PRO A 177 5.20 14.39 -0.54
C PRO A 177 4.60 13.08 -0.03
N ALA A 178 4.79 12.81 1.26
CA ALA A 178 4.44 11.50 1.80
C ALA A 178 3.00 11.45 2.35
N PRO A 179 2.29 10.31 2.19
CA PRO A 179 0.85 10.22 2.49
C PRO A 179 0.51 10.32 3.98
N TRP A 180 1.47 10.05 4.87
CA TRP A 180 1.26 10.16 6.32
C TRP A 180 1.36 11.59 6.85
N VAL A 181 2.01 12.50 6.12
CA VAL A 181 2.32 13.86 6.58
C VAL A 181 1.08 14.68 6.99
N PRO A 182 -0.04 14.67 6.24
CA PRO A 182 -1.24 15.39 6.66
C PRO A 182 -1.76 14.93 8.02
N PHE A 183 -1.63 13.64 8.35
CA PHE A 183 -2.08 13.07 9.61
C PHE A 183 -1.14 13.40 10.77
N THR A 184 0.17 13.19 10.60
CA THR A 184 1.15 13.46 11.66
C THR A 184 1.21 14.94 12.02
N ARG A 185 1.10 15.85 11.03
CA ARG A 185 0.93 17.29 11.27
C ARG A 185 -0.37 17.65 11.97
N ALA A 186 -1.42 16.84 11.80
CA ALA A 186 -2.68 16.99 12.51
C ALA A 186 -2.67 16.35 13.92
N GLY A 187 -1.51 15.89 14.39
CA GLY A 187 -1.33 15.29 15.71
C GLY A 187 -1.75 13.82 15.80
N CYS A 188 -1.93 13.16 14.65
CA CYS A 188 -2.36 11.76 14.54
C CYS A 188 -1.17 10.87 14.16
N ASP A 189 -0.90 9.85 14.96
CA ASP A 189 0.02 8.80 14.55
C ASP A 189 -0.59 8.00 13.38
N PHE A 190 0.26 7.59 12.45
CA PHE A 190 -0.08 6.84 11.25
C PHE A 190 0.63 5.49 11.28
N GLY A 191 -0.13 4.41 11.40
CA GLY A 191 0.35 3.04 11.33
C GLY A 191 0.25 2.48 9.92
N ALA A 192 1.29 1.77 9.47
CA ALA A 192 1.34 1.12 8.17
C ALA A 192 1.69 -0.36 8.34
N VAL A 193 0.90 -1.21 7.67
CA VAL A 193 1.02 -2.67 7.69
C VAL A 193 1.15 -3.13 6.24
N ALA A 194 2.36 -3.52 5.85
CA ALA A 194 2.74 -3.96 4.52
C ALA A 194 2.37 -2.98 3.39
N THR A 195 2.24 -1.69 3.70
CA THR A 195 1.77 -0.68 2.75
C THR A 195 2.95 -0.06 2.00
N ALA A 196 2.95 -0.20 0.67
CA ALA A 196 4.09 0.12 -0.20
C ALA A 196 4.77 1.47 0.11
N ASN A 197 6.10 1.45 0.20
CA ASN A 197 7.03 2.57 0.44
C ASN A 197 6.83 3.36 1.75
N THR A 198 5.74 3.15 2.50
CA THR A 198 5.49 3.75 3.83
C THR A 198 6.15 2.95 4.96
N ILE A 199 6.68 1.77 4.66
CA ILE A 199 7.43 0.92 5.59
C ILE A 199 8.77 0.54 4.94
N LEU A 200 9.66 -0.11 5.69
CA LEU A 200 10.85 -0.70 5.07
C LEU A 200 10.44 -1.96 4.34
N GLU A 201 10.86 -2.13 3.09
CA GLU A 201 10.45 -3.19 2.17
C GLU A 201 11.59 -4.15 1.87
N ASN A 202 12.83 -3.71 2.08
CA ASN A 202 14.01 -4.51 1.89
C ASN A 202 15.06 -4.22 2.97
N THR A 203 15.94 -5.20 3.23
CA THR A 203 17.03 -5.02 4.22
C THR A 203 18.29 -4.39 3.63
N ALA A 204 18.40 -4.31 2.31
CA ALA A 204 19.62 -3.95 1.61
C ALA A 204 19.88 -2.45 1.62
N ILE A 205 18.86 -1.63 1.36
CA ILE A 205 18.98 -0.18 1.23
C ILE A 205 18.12 0.58 2.26
N ASP A 206 17.03 0.02 2.76
CA ASP A 206 16.17 0.73 3.70
C ASP A 206 16.79 0.80 5.09
N ILE A 207 17.40 -0.30 5.54
CA ILE A 207 18.11 -0.36 6.83
C ILE A 207 19.23 0.67 6.91
N PRO A 208 20.19 0.75 5.95
CA PRO A 208 21.19 1.80 5.99
C PRO A 208 20.61 3.21 5.80
N THR A 209 19.46 3.37 5.15
CA THR A 209 18.78 4.67 5.01
C THR A 209 18.21 5.16 6.34
N VAL A 210 17.47 4.30 7.07
CA VAL A 210 16.73 4.70 8.28
C VAL A 210 17.57 4.56 9.56
N PHE A 211 18.34 3.49 9.68
CA PHE A 211 19.14 3.21 10.89
C PHE A 211 20.61 3.60 10.72
N GLY A 212 21.10 3.72 9.49
CA GLY A 212 22.51 3.95 9.16
C GLY A 212 23.27 2.66 8.89
N ALA A 213 24.24 2.69 7.98
CA ALA A 213 24.97 1.50 7.52
C ALA A 213 25.86 0.82 8.58
N GLY A 214 26.16 1.51 9.69
CA GLY A 214 26.94 0.96 10.81
C GLY A 214 26.10 0.61 12.05
N SER A 215 24.78 0.55 11.90
CA SER A 215 23.83 0.35 12.99
C SER A 215 23.77 -1.11 13.48
N PRO A 216 23.28 -1.36 14.71
CA PRO A 216 22.93 -2.71 15.17
C PRO A 216 22.02 -3.47 14.20
N GLU A 217 21.06 -2.78 13.60
CA GLU A 217 20.11 -3.30 12.63
C GLU A 217 20.87 -3.79 11.37
N ALA A 218 21.82 -3.00 10.85
CA ALA A 218 22.69 -3.42 9.75
C ALA A 218 23.60 -4.61 10.10
N MET A 219 24.06 -4.71 11.36
CA MET A 219 24.82 -5.88 11.82
C MET A 219 23.97 -7.15 11.90
N GLU A 220 22.69 -7.01 12.23
CA GLU A 220 21.73 -8.12 12.22
C GLU A 220 21.44 -8.60 10.80
N VAL A 221 21.24 -7.69 9.84
CA VAL A 221 21.12 -8.05 8.41
C VAL A 221 22.31 -8.90 7.95
N ALA A 222 23.53 -8.53 8.35
CA ALA A 222 24.73 -9.27 7.98
C ALA A 222 24.87 -10.64 8.67
N SER A 223 24.33 -10.81 9.87
CA SER A 223 24.54 -12.02 10.70
C SER A 223 23.37 -12.99 10.70
N ASN A 224 22.15 -12.49 10.55
CA ASN A 224 20.91 -13.26 10.51
C ASN A 224 19.88 -12.60 9.56
N PRO A 225 20.10 -12.67 8.24
CA PRO A 225 19.28 -11.94 7.27
C PRO A 225 17.80 -12.35 7.27
N GLY A 226 17.48 -13.61 7.59
CA GLY A 226 16.09 -14.09 7.69
C GLY A 226 15.34 -13.43 8.85
N GLN A 227 15.93 -13.47 10.05
CA GLN A 227 15.35 -12.76 11.20
C GLN A 227 15.32 -11.25 10.98
N ALA A 228 16.37 -10.66 10.39
CA ALA A 228 16.41 -9.24 10.12
C ALA A 228 15.25 -8.78 9.21
N PHE A 229 14.87 -9.61 8.23
CA PHE A 229 13.71 -9.34 7.39
C PHE A 229 12.43 -9.34 8.22
N ALA A 230 12.18 -10.39 9.01
CA ALA A 230 11.01 -10.47 9.89
C ALA A 230 10.97 -9.34 10.95
N ASP A 231 12.13 -8.88 11.41
CA ASP A 231 12.25 -7.85 12.44
C ASP A 231 12.00 -6.44 11.92
N PHE A 232 12.48 -6.11 10.72
CA PHE A 232 12.57 -4.73 10.26
C PHE A 232 11.65 -4.36 9.09
N VAL A 233 11.20 -5.33 8.30
CA VAL A 233 10.40 -5.09 7.10
C VAL A 233 8.90 -5.10 7.44
N GLY A 234 8.10 -4.39 6.63
CA GLY A 234 6.66 -4.62 6.53
C GLY A 234 5.79 -3.94 7.58
N ILE A 235 6.32 -3.43 8.69
CA ILE A 235 5.52 -2.77 9.74
C ILE A 235 6.14 -1.42 10.09
N GLY A 236 5.32 -0.38 10.25
CA GLY A 236 5.83 0.93 10.68
C GLY A 236 4.77 1.82 11.33
N VAL A 237 5.24 2.82 12.06
CA VAL A 237 4.42 3.91 12.62
C VAL A 237 5.14 5.22 12.38
N HIS A 238 4.54 6.12 11.61
CA HIS A 238 4.94 7.51 11.49
C HIS A 238 4.23 8.33 12.57
N CYS A 239 5.00 8.96 13.45
CA CYS A 239 4.49 9.57 14.65
C CYS A 239 4.30 11.08 14.49
N ALA A 240 3.22 11.61 15.08
CA ALA A 240 3.11 13.03 15.36
C ALA A 240 4.24 13.50 16.30
N GLN A 241 4.55 14.80 16.28
CA GLN A 241 5.66 15.37 17.08
C GLN A 241 5.54 15.08 18.59
N ASP A 242 4.32 15.11 19.13
CA ASP A 242 4.03 14.83 20.55
C ASP A 242 3.54 13.39 20.79
N SER A 243 3.85 12.45 19.89
CA SER A 243 3.38 11.07 19.96
C SER A 243 3.81 10.37 21.24
N GLY A 244 2.80 9.93 22.01
CA GLY A 244 3.01 9.04 23.15
C GLY A 244 3.48 7.64 22.74
N ILE A 245 3.23 7.21 21.50
CA ILE A 245 3.66 5.91 20.96
C ILE A 245 5.16 5.92 20.73
N CYS A 246 5.67 6.84 19.91
CA CYS A 246 7.11 6.94 19.68
C CYS A 246 7.89 7.28 20.96
N ALA A 247 7.34 8.08 21.86
CA ALA A 247 8.00 8.42 23.13
C ALA A 247 8.22 7.22 24.07
N GLN A 248 7.49 6.12 23.89
CA GLN A 248 7.69 4.88 24.67
C GLN A 248 8.89 4.05 24.19
N SER A 249 9.36 4.29 22.97
CA SER A 249 10.47 3.54 22.38
C SER A 249 11.78 4.31 22.48
N THR A 250 12.85 3.62 22.90
CA THR A 250 14.22 4.13 22.81
C THR A 250 14.82 4.01 21.40
N HIS A 251 14.07 3.40 20.47
CA HIS A 251 14.49 3.10 19.11
C HIS A 251 13.70 3.87 18.04
N ALA A 252 12.91 4.87 18.44
CA ALA A 252 12.36 5.84 17.49
C ALA A 252 13.51 6.48 16.67
N ARG A 253 13.26 6.71 15.38
CA ARG A 253 14.20 7.34 14.45
C ARG A 253 13.58 8.59 13.85
N PRO A 254 14.37 9.61 13.51
CA PRO A 254 13.86 10.75 12.73
C PRO A 254 13.15 10.27 11.46
N ASP A 255 11.92 10.71 11.25
CA ASP A 255 11.16 10.46 10.03
C ASP A 255 11.45 11.59 9.04
N LEU A 256 12.43 11.36 8.16
CA LEU A 256 13.05 12.42 7.36
C LEU A 256 12.36 12.60 6.02
N LEU A 257 11.82 13.79 5.76
CA LEU A 257 11.30 14.20 4.46
C LEU A 257 11.84 15.59 4.09
N PRO A 258 13.10 15.72 3.65
CA PRO A 258 13.78 17.02 3.52
C PRO A 258 13.23 17.92 2.41
N ASP A 259 12.51 17.37 1.42
CA ASP A 259 11.84 18.16 0.39
C ASP A 259 10.33 18.35 0.65
N GLU A 260 9.81 17.90 1.80
CA GLU A 260 8.39 18.04 2.15
C GLU A 260 7.97 19.53 2.21
N PRO A 261 6.93 19.94 1.46
CA PRO A 261 6.46 21.31 1.48
C PRO A 261 6.07 21.75 2.89
N GLY A 262 6.59 22.90 3.34
CA GLY A 262 6.25 23.45 4.65
C GLY A 262 7.03 22.89 5.83
N ASP A 263 8.17 22.23 5.57
CA ASP A 263 9.09 21.63 6.56
C ASP A 263 8.48 20.43 7.31
N TYR A 264 9.33 19.44 7.62
CA TYR A 264 8.94 18.20 8.30
C TYR A 264 10.07 17.78 9.25
N SER A 265 10.47 18.70 10.13
CA SER A 265 11.45 18.45 11.18
C SER A 265 10.79 17.95 12.46
N ASP A 266 11.58 17.24 13.29
CA ASP A 266 11.19 16.78 14.64
C ASP A 266 10.05 15.75 14.68
N PHE A 267 9.71 15.16 13.54
CA PHE A 267 8.89 13.96 13.45
C PHE A 267 9.76 12.71 13.60
N ASN A 268 9.20 11.66 14.20
CA ASN A 268 9.87 10.38 14.38
C ASN A 268 9.01 9.26 13.81
N GLY A 269 9.64 8.10 13.61
CA GLY A 269 8.96 6.86 13.27
C GLY A 269 9.51 5.67 14.02
N LEU A 270 8.72 4.60 14.05
CA LEU A 270 9.10 3.26 14.45
C LEU A 270 9.00 2.36 13.23
N PHE A 271 10.02 1.56 12.98
CA PHE A 271 10.11 0.72 11.79
C PHE A 271 10.44 -0.72 12.19
N GLY A 272 9.72 -1.66 11.61
CA GLY A 272 9.83 -3.08 11.89
C GLY A 272 8.98 -3.57 13.04
N ALA A 273 8.52 -4.82 12.92
CA ALA A 273 7.84 -5.55 13.99
C ALA A 273 8.65 -5.54 15.30
N LYS A 274 9.99 -5.55 15.22
CA LYS A 274 10.90 -5.51 16.37
C LYS A 274 10.72 -4.26 17.24
N TYR A 275 10.44 -3.11 16.64
CA TYR A 275 10.32 -1.83 17.35
C TYR A 275 8.89 -1.33 17.51
N VAL A 276 7.96 -1.77 16.65
CA VAL A 276 6.54 -1.45 16.75
C VAL A 276 5.83 -2.34 17.77
N ASN A 277 5.99 -3.66 17.70
CA ASN A 277 5.23 -4.60 18.54
C ASN A 277 5.40 -4.36 20.05
N PRO A 278 6.60 -4.08 20.59
CA PRO A 278 6.76 -3.84 22.03
C PRO A 278 5.97 -2.64 22.56
N VAL A 279 5.64 -1.67 21.69
CA VAL A 279 4.87 -0.48 22.06
C VAL A 279 3.37 -0.74 22.00
N ILE A 280 2.89 -1.42 20.95
CA ILE A 280 1.44 -1.64 20.75
C ILE A 280 0.91 -2.91 21.43
N LYS A 281 1.79 -3.88 21.72
CA LYS A 281 1.45 -5.16 22.35
C LYS A 281 2.57 -5.61 23.30
N PRO A 282 2.74 -4.97 24.47
CA PRO A 282 3.85 -5.27 25.39
C PRO A 282 3.79 -6.66 26.05
N SER A 283 2.66 -7.38 25.93
CA SER A 283 2.39 -8.63 26.65
C SER A 283 2.71 -9.92 25.88
N GLY A 284 3.56 -9.88 24.85
CA GLY A 284 3.99 -11.06 24.10
C GLY A 284 4.17 -10.80 22.61
N PRO A 285 4.43 -11.83 21.81
CA PRO A 285 4.56 -11.69 20.36
C PRO A 285 3.23 -11.27 19.72
N MET A 286 3.29 -10.68 18.52
CA MET A 286 2.10 -10.45 17.72
C MET A 286 1.46 -11.79 17.35
N THR A 287 0.13 -11.80 17.32
CA THR A 287 -0.66 -12.97 16.91
C THR A 287 -1.66 -12.51 15.86
N ASP A 288 -2.00 -13.39 14.93
CA ASP A 288 -3.09 -13.17 13.98
C ASP A 288 -4.46 -13.11 14.70
N LEU A 289 -5.52 -12.90 13.94
CA LEU A 289 -6.90 -12.89 14.47
C LEU A 289 -7.36 -14.23 15.04
N ASP A 290 -6.63 -15.32 14.79
CA ASP A 290 -6.90 -16.67 15.31
C ASP A 290 -6.11 -16.98 16.59
N GLY A 291 -5.22 -16.06 17.00
CA GLY A 291 -4.37 -16.21 18.18
C GLY A 291 -3.08 -16.99 17.92
N THR A 292 -2.75 -17.27 16.66
CA THR A 292 -1.49 -17.92 16.26
C THR A 292 -0.38 -16.87 16.20
N VAL A 293 0.81 -17.19 16.72
CA VAL A 293 1.96 -16.28 16.64
C VAL A 293 2.34 -16.06 15.18
N ILE A 294 2.47 -14.79 14.79
CA ILE A 294 2.86 -14.44 13.43
C ILE A 294 4.37 -14.64 13.28
N GLN A 295 4.73 -15.42 12.26
CA GLN A 295 6.10 -15.76 11.91
C GLN A 295 6.17 -16.13 10.43
N ASP A 296 7.34 -15.99 9.81
CA ASP A 296 7.54 -16.45 8.45
C ASP A 296 7.52 -17.98 8.33
N ALA A 297 7.50 -18.49 7.10
CA ALA A 297 7.46 -19.92 6.84
C ALA A 297 8.71 -20.70 7.30
N THR A 298 9.78 -20.01 7.70
CA THR A 298 11.00 -20.60 8.29
C THR A 298 11.04 -20.47 9.82
N GLY A 299 10.01 -19.87 10.44
CA GLY A 299 9.85 -19.76 11.88
C GLY A 299 10.46 -18.51 12.49
N HIS A 300 10.83 -17.48 11.72
CA HIS A 300 11.23 -16.19 12.28
C HIS A 300 10.00 -15.42 12.73
N ILE A 301 9.88 -15.16 14.05
CA ILE A 301 8.79 -14.37 14.63
C ILE A 301 8.93 -12.92 14.17
N GLY A 302 7.85 -12.32 13.66
CA GLY A 302 7.85 -10.98 13.12
C GLY A 302 6.96 -10.86 11.88
N PHE A 303 7.33 -9.97 10.97
CA PHE A 303 6.71 -9.85 9.65
C PHE A 303 6.89 -11.15 8.85
N PRO A 304 5.82 -11.77 8.33
CA PRO A 304 5.91 -13.09 7.70
C PRO A 304 6.36 -13.06 6.23
N GLY A 305 6.56 -11.87 5.65
CA GLY A 305 6.65 -11.66 4.20
C GLY A 305 5.37 -11.09 3.63
N PHE A 306 5.46 -10.43 2.48
CA PHE A 306 4.31 -9.78 1.81
C PHE A 306 3.24 -10.80 1.40
N ASP A 307 3.65 -11.94 0.83
CA ASP A 307 2.74 -13.05 0.48
C ASP A 307 2.02 -13.63 1.72
N GLY A 308 2.68 -13.55 2.89
CA GLY A 308 2.13 -14.01 4.17
C GLY A 308 1.15 -13.03 4.83
N MET A 309 0.80 -11.92 4.17
CA MET A 309 -0.12 -10.90 4.69
C MET A 309 -1.59 -11.24 4.41
N GLU A 310 -1.97 -12.48 4.75
CA GLU A 310 -3.37 -12.91 4.73
C GLU A 310 -4.24 -12.02 5.63
N ALA A 311 -5.56 -11.99 5.39
CA ALA A 311 -6.46 -11.08 6.11
C ALA A 311 -6.37 -11.20 7.65
N THR A 312 -6.18 -12.40 8.21
CA THR A 312 -6.03 -12.59 9.67
C THR A 312 -4.75 -11.98 10.22
N VAL A 313 -3.70 -11.87 9.42
CA VAL A 313 -2.39 -11.33 9.77
C VAL A 313 -2.44 -9.81 9.72
N SER A 314 -2.80 -9.23 8.57
CA SER A 314 -2.84 -7.77 8.39
C SER A 314 -3.81 -7.09 9.33
N LEU A 315 -5.03 -7.61 9.43
CA LEU A 315 -6.10 -7.01 10.24
C LEU A 315 -5.81 -7.13 11.74
N ALA A 316 -4.99 -8.11 12.18
CA ALA A 316 -4.58 -8.20 13.58
C ALA A 316 -3.64 -7.06 13.99
N TRP A 317 -2.69 -6.70 13.13
CA TRP A 317 -1.83 -5.51 13.36
C TRP A 317 -2.64 -4.22 13.31
N VAL A 318 -3.56 -4.07 12.36
CA VAL A 318 -4.45 -2.91 12.27
C VAL A 318 -5.26 -2.74 13.55
N ALA A 319 -5.95 -3.79 14.00
CA ALA A 319 -6.72 -3.74 15.24
C ALA A 319 -5.82 -3.39 16.42
N GLN A 320 -4.65 -4.03 16.54
CA GLN A 320 -3.74 -3.77 17.63
C GLN A 320 -3.19 -2.33 17.66
N MET A 321 -2.90 -1.75 16.49
CA MET A 321 -2.48 -0.35 16.37
C MET A 321 -3.60 0.61 16.79
N GLN A 322 -4.83 0.37 16.32
CA GLN A 322 -6.00 1.18 16.69
C GLN A 322 -6.28 1.13 18.20
N GLU A 323 -6.24 -0.07 18.80
CA GLU A 323 -6.38 -0.29 20.24
C GLU A 323 -5.27 0.39 21.06
N ALA A 324 -4.05 0.44 20.52
CA ALA A 324 -2.92 1.12 21.15
C ALA A 324 -3.00 2.65 21.06
N GLY A 325 -3.97 3.20 20.33
CA GLY A 325 -4.18 4.64 20.17
C GLY A 325 -3.50 5.25 18.95
N ILE A 326 -3.21 4.45 17.92
CA ILE A 326 -2.79 4.93 16.59
C ILE A 326 -4.07 5.07 15.73
N PRO A 327 -4.60 6.29 15.55
CA PRO A 327 -5.95 6.47 14.99
C PRO A 327 -6.04 6.27 13.47
N VAL A 328 -4.91 6.35 12.75
CA VAL A 328 -4.87 6.16 11.30
C VAL A 328 -4.05 4.93 10.99
N THR A 329 -4.65 3.94 10.33
CA THR A 329 -3.97 2.69 9.98
C THR A 329 -4.24 2.30 8.55
N TYR A 330 -3.18 1.99 7.83
CA TYR A 330 -3.20 1.52 6.46
C TYR A 330 -2.68 0.08 6.44
N ALA A 331 -3.35 -0.78 5.68
CA ALA A 331 -2.96 -2.17 5.55
C ALA A 331 -3.08 -2.68 4.13
N TYR A 332 -2.13 -3.53 3.75
CA TYR A 332 -2.20 -4.41 2.58
C TYR A 332 -2.71 -5.80 2.99
N ILE A 333 -3.50 -6.45 2.14
CA ILE A 333 -3.90 -7.85 2.26
C ILE A 333 -3.48 -8.57 0.98
N SER A 334 -2.81 -9.71 1.11
CA SER A 334 -2.29 -10.48 -0.02
C SER A 334 -3.38 -11.04 -0.93
N ASP A 335 -2.98 -11.32 -2.16
CA ASP A 335 -3.84 -11.79 -3.24
C ASP A 335 -4.56 -13.09 -2.83
N ALA A 336 -5.86 -13.22 -3.07
CA ALA A 336 -6.58 -14.47 -2.80
C ALA A 336 -6.41 -15.53 -3.91
N HIS A 337 -5.83 -15.15 -5.05
CA HIS A 337 -5.76 -15.94 -6.28
C HIS A 337 -4.54 -16.84 -6.33
N ASP A 338 -3.53 -16.59 -5.50
CA ASP A 338 -2.33 -17.42 -5.43
C ASP A 338 -2.40 -18.52 -4.37
N GLY A 339 -1.81 -19.66 -4.69
CA GLY A 339 -1.46 -20.69 -3.72
C GLY A 339 -0.22 -20.29 -2.92
N HIS A 340 -0.42 -19.58 -1.81
CA HIS A 340 0.67 -19.03 -0.96
C HIS A 340 1.62 -20.06 -0.32
N GLY A 341 1.22 -21.34 -0.31
CA GLY A 341 2.09 -22.45 0.06
C GLY A 341 2.83 -22.29 1.41
N THR A 342 3.99 -22.93 1.53
CA THR A 342 5.01 -22.65 2.56
C THR A 342 6.34 -22.40 1.84
N ALA A 343 7.26 -21.62 2.40
CA ALA A 343 8.55 -21.28 1.77
C ALA A 343 9.20 -22.47 1.05
N GLY A 344 9.49 -22.30 -0.25
CA GLY A 344 10.00 -23.36 -1.13
C GLY A 344 8.92 -24.18 -1.86
N SER A 345 7.64 -23.84 -1.67
CA SER A 345 6.54 -24.31 -2.52
C SER A 345 6.54 -23.53 -3.84
N ILE A 346 6.00 -24.15 -4.88
CA ILE A 346 5.75 -23.47 -6.16
C ILE A 346 4.59 -22.51 -5.89
N HIS A 347 4.83 -21.19 -6.00
CA HIS A 347 3.74 -20.22 -6.17
C HIS A 347 3.01 -20.58 -7.46
N PHE A 348 1.69 -20.74 -7.38
CA PHE A 348 0.87 -21.00 -8.55
C PHE A 348 -0.46 -20.26 -8.44
N ALA A 349 -0.90 -19.67 -9.55
CA ALA A 349 -2.18 -19.03 -9.64
C ALA A 349 -3.31 -20.08 -9.70
N TYR A 350 -4.35 -19.85 -8.92
CA TYR A 350 -5.62 -20.55 -9.04
C TYR A 350 -6.45 -20.00 -10.18
N GLY A 351 -7.23 -20.85 -10.83
CA GLY A 351 -8.34 -20.41 -11.66
C GLY A 351 -9.60 -20.09 -10.83
N PRO A 352 -10.51 -19.24 -11.35
CA PRO A 352 -11.78 -18.93 -10.70
C PRO A 352 -12.54 -20.19 -10.27
N GLY A 353 -12.96 -20.22 -9.01
CA GLY A 353 -13.74 -21.33 -8.42
C GLY A 353 -12.94 -22.61 -8.12
N GLU A 354 -11.60 -22.59 -8.23
CA GLU A 354 -10.80 -23.69 -7.69
C GLU A 354 -10.90 -23.75 -6.16
N PHE A 355 -10.82 -24.97 -5.62
CA PHE A 355 -11.06 -25.21 -4.19
C PHE A 355 -10.12 -24.42 -3.27
N GLY A 356 -8.85 -24.26 -3.64
CA GLY A 356 -7.88 -23.50 -2.82
C GLY A 356 -8.27 -22.03 -2.71
N TYR A 357 -8.54 -21.40 -3.86
CA TYR A 357 -9.01 -20.02 -3.96
C TYR A 357 -10.29 -19.77 -3.17
N THR A 358 -11.34 -20.58 -3.36
CA THR A 358 -12.61 -20.38 -2.63
C THR A 358 -12.49 -20.63 -1.12
N GLN A 359 -11.55 -21.49 -0.71
CA GLN A 359 -11.21 -21.65 0.70
C GLN A 359 -10.46 -20.44 1.28
N GLN A 360 -9.57 -19.81 0.53
CA GLN A 360 -8.87 -18.58 0.96
C GLN A 360 -9.86 -17.43 1.13
N LEU A 361 -10.75 -17.19 0.17
CA LEU A 361 -11.80 -16.17 0.28
C LEU A 361 -12.70 -16.39 1.49
N LYS A 362 -13.06 -17.65 1.78
CA LYS A 362 -13.82 -17.99 2.99
C LYS A 362 -13.04 -17.72 4.27
N ALA A 363 -11.72 -17.92 4.28
CA ALA A 363 -10.88 -17.56 5.42
C ALA A 363 -10.82 -16.04 5.60
N TYR A 364 -10.70 -15.29 4.51
CA TYR A 364 -10.70 -13.82 4.52
C TYR A 364 -12.04 -13.26 5.01
N ASP A 365 -13.16 -13.83 4.55
CA ASP A 365 -14.50 -13.51 5.05
C ASP A 365 -14.62 -13.64 6.58
N GLN A 366 -14.12 -14.76 7.11
CA GLN A 366 -14.11 -15.00 8.56
C GLN A 366 -13.17 -14.06 9.30
N ALA A 367 -12.04 -13.68 8.70
CA ALA A 367 -11.13 -12.68 9.24
C ALA A 367 -11.82 -11.32 9.37
N PHE A 368 -12.58 -10.89 8.36
CA PHE A 368 -13.35 -9.65 8.42
C PHE A 368 -14.41 -9.66 9.52
N GLN A 369 -15.14 -10.77 9.70
CA GLN A 369 -16.07 -10.89 10.82
C GLN A 369 -15.36 -10.71 12.17
N LYS A 370 -14.25 -11.44 12.39
CA LYS A 370 -13.46 -11.34 13.63
C LYS A 370 -12.89 -9.95 13.85
N PHE A 371 -12.44 -9.30 12.78
CA PHE A 371 -11.90 -7.95 12.81
C PHE A 371 -12.95 -6.93 13.25
N PHE A 372 -14.13 -6.95 12.63
CA PHE A 372 -15.22 -6.04 13.01
C PHE A 372 -15.70 -6.29 14.44
N ASP A 373 -15.88 -7.56 14.85
CA ASP A 373 -16.26 -7.91 16.22
C ASP A 373 -15.22 -7.42 17.25
N ARG A 374 -13.92 -7.54 16.92
CA ARG A 374 -12.81 -7.09 17.79
C ARG A 374 -12.83 -5.57 17.94
N LEU A 375 -12.92 -4.83 16.84
CA LEU A 375 -12.97 -3.37 16.89
C LEU A 375 -14.21 -2.86 17.64
N GLU A 376 -15.39 -3.46 17.39
CA GLU A 376 -16.63 -3.07 18.07
C GLU A 376 -16.55 -3.32 19.59
N ALA A 377 -15.88 -4.39 20.02
CA ALA A 377 -15.66 -4.66 21.45
C ALA A 377 -14.88 -3.55 22.17
N ASP A 378 -14.01 -2.83 21.45
CA ASP A 378 -13.25 -1.68 21.95
C ASP A 378 -13.90 -0.32 21.58
N GLY A 379 -15.12 -0.34 21.04
CA GLY A 379 -15.88 0.85 20.69
C GLY A 379 -15.38 1.57 19.44
N ILE A 380 -14.60 0.89 18.58
CA ILE A 380 -14.18 1.36 17.27
C ILE A 380 -15.15 0.76 16.25
N ASP A 381 -16.04 1.57 15.70
CA ASP A 381 -17.09 1.09 14.82
C ASP A 381 -17.42 2.09 13.70
N LYS A 382 -18.42 1.74 12.89
CA LYS A 382 -18.89 2.57 11.77
C LYS A 382 -19.40 3.97 12.17
N SER A 383 -19.69 4.23 13.44
CA SER A 383 -20.17 5.53 13.91
C SER A 383 -19.03 6.53 14.15
N ASN A 384 -17.80 6.05 14.37
CA ASN A 384 -16.63 6.86 14.66
C ASN A 384 -15.40 6.55 13.78
N THR A 385 -15.51 5.64 12.82
CA THR A 385 -14.40 5.20 11.96
C THR A 385 -14.74 5.41 10.50
N LEU A 386 -13.80 6.00 9.76
CA LEU A 386 -13.81 5.99 8.30
C LEU A 386 -13.10 4.72 7.82
N PHE A 387 -13.87 3.77 7.29
CA PHE A 387 -13.33 2.60 6.61
C PHE A 387 -13.21 2.88 5.12
N VAL A 388 -12.07 2.55 4.53
CA VAL A 388 -11.81 2.57 3.09
C VAL A 388 -11.31 1.19 2.71
N PHE A 389 -12.01 0.53 1.80
CA PHE A 389 -11.59 -0.72 1.19
C PHE A 389 -11.42 -0.47 -0.30
N THR A 390 -10.25 -0.77 -0.82
CA THR A 390 -9.93 -0.61 -2.24
C THR A 390 -8.98 -1.71 -2.68
N VAL A 391 -8.77 -1.79 -3.99
CA VAL A 391 -7.81 -2.69 -4.63
C VAL A 391 -6.76 -1.86 -5.36
N ASP A 392 -5.58 -2.41 -5.57
CA ASP A 392 -4.47 -1.78 -6.27
C ASP A 392 -4.55 -2.06 -7.77
N GLU A 393 -5.03 -3.25 -8.10
CA GLU A 393 -5.18 -3.74 -9.45
C GLU A 393 -6.36 -4.71 -9.64
N GLY A 394 -6.45 -5.29 -10.83
CA GLY A 394 -7.28 -6.44 -11.09
C GLY A 394 -6.67 -7.20 -12.27
N ASP A 395 -6.84 -8.52 -12.26
CA ASP A 395 -6.28 -9.41 -13.25
C ASP A 395 -7.27 -9.81 -14.34
N HIS A 396 -6.71 -10.18 -15.47
CA HIS A 396 -7.43 -10.88 -16.53
C HIS A 396 -7.14 -12.38 -16.42
N PHE A 397 -8.18 -13.18 -16.15
CA PHE A 397 -8.01 -14.62 -16.11
C PHE A 397 -7.66 -15.22 -17.49
N VAL A 398 -6.52 -15.90 -17.55
CA VAL A 398 -6.10 -16.70 -18.70
C VAL A 398 -6.04 -18.17 -18.31
N GLY A 399 -6.79 -19.03 -19.00
CA GLY A 399 -6.77 -20.45 -18.73
C GLY A 399 -7.68 -21.27 -19.64
N ASP A 400 -7.64 -22.58 -19.45
CA ASP A 400 -8.52 -23.51 -20.16
C ASP A 400 -9.99 -23.34 -19.74
N THR A 401 -10.92 -23.95 -20.49
CA THR A 401 -12.31 -24.08 -20.02
C THR A 401 -12.37 -24.90 -18.73
N PRO A 402 -13.11 -24.47 -17.69
CA PRO A 402 -13.16 -25.20 -16.43
C PRO A 402 -13.84 -26.56 -16.56
N THR A 403 -13.47 -27.48 -15.67
CA THR A 403 -14.12 -28.79 -15.49
C THR A 403 -14.51 -29.03 -14.03
N PRO A 404 -15.59 -29.79 -13.74
CA PRO A 404 -16.60 -30.26 -14.68
C PRO A 404 -17.40 -29.09 -15.29
N ALA A 405 -18.00 -29.31 -16.46
CA ALA A 405 -18.82 -28.28 -17.09
C ALA A 405 -19.97 -27.86 -16.16
N GLY A 406 -20.15 -26.55 -15.97
CA GLY A 406 -21.14 -25.98 -15.04
C GLY A 406 -20.73 -26.02 -13.57
N CYS A 407 -19.44 -26.20 -13.26
CA CYS A 407 -18.91 -25.91 -11.93
C CYS A 407 -19.17 -24.44 -11.56
N ASP A 408 -19.38 -24.18 -10.27
CA ASP A 408 -19.75 -22.87 -9.74
C ASP A 408 -18.79 -22.38 -8.63
N GLY A 409 -17.74 -23.15 -8.33
CA GLY A 409 -16.75 -22.88 -7.28
C GLY A 409 -17.26 -23.02 -5.85
N LEU A 410 -18.58 -22.99 -5.63
CA LEU A 410 -19.21 -23.05 -4.31
C LEU A 410 -19.70 -24.45 -3.95
N THR A 411 -20.57 -25.01 -4.79
CA THR A 411 -21.16 -26.34 -4.59
C THR A 411 -20.34 -27.39 -5.33
N THR A 412 -19.82 -27.03 -6.49
CA THR A 412 -19.00 -27.86 -7.36
C THR A 412 -17.72 -27.09 -7.68
N PRO A 413 -16.57 -27.47 -7.08
CA PRO A 413 -15.29 -26.84 -7.39
C PRO A 413 -14.94 -26.98 -8.86
N CYS A 414 -14.35 -25.93 -9.42
CA CYS A 414 -13.76 -25.95 -10.75
C CYS A 414 -12.32 -26.48 -10.69
N THR A 415 -11.85 -27.01 -11.81
CA THR A 415 -10.43 -27.35 -12.06
C THR A 415 -10.07 -27.01 -13.49
N TYR A 416 -8.81 -26.62 -13.70
CA TYR A 416 -8.28 -26.19 -15.00
C TYR A 416 -7.06 -27.03 -15.38
N ASN A 417 -6.89 -27.36 -16.67
CA ASN A 417 -5.70 -28.09 -17.13
C ASN A 417 -4.48 -27.18 -17.23
N ARG A 418 -4.70 -25.92 -17.61
CA ARG A 418 -3.70 -24.85 -17.70
C ARG A 418 -4.31 -23.56 -17.18
N VAL A 419 -3.51 -22.81 -16.44
CA VAL A 419 -3.79 -21.48 -15.90
C VAL A 419 -2.55 -20.63 -16.16
N GLY A 420 -2.75 -19.37 -16.52
CA GLY A 420 -1.72 -18.38 -16.76
C GLY A 420 -1.55 -17.98 -18.22
N GLU A 421 -0.88 -16.86 -18.40
CA GLU A 421 -0.66 -16.21 -19.70
C GLU A 421 0.28 -17.01 -20.62
N ILE A 422 0.27 -16.63 -21.90
CA ILE A 422 1.15 -17.18 -22.91
C ILE A 422 2.50 -16.46 -22.84
N ASN A 423 3.47 -17.13 -22.22
CA ASN A 423 4.84 -16.67 -22.15
C ASN A 423 5.51 -16.57 -23.52
N ALA A 424 6.04 -15.39 -23.85
CA ALA A 424 6.61 -15.07 -25.15
C ALA A 424 7.94 -14.27 -25.05
N ASP A 425 8.99 -14.76 -25.71
CA ASP A 425 10.28 -14.05 -25.77
C ASP A 425 10.29 -13.04 -26.92
N LEU A 426 10.04 -11.78 -26.57
CA LEU A 426 9.86 -10.69 -27.51
C LEU A 426 11.10 -10.46 -28.40
N ARG A 427 12.31 -10.60 -27.85
CA ARG A 427 13.55 -10.45 -28.63
C ARG A 427 13.69 -11.56 -29.67
N ARG A 428 13.40 -12.80 -29.29
CA ARG A 428 13.47 -13.94 -30.22
C ARG A 428 12.38 -13.88 -31.28
N MET A 429 11.19 -13.42 -30.93
CA MET A 429 10.09 -13.29 -31.87
C MET A 429 10.38 -12.21 -32.92
N VAL A 430 10.83 -11.03 -32.50
CA VAL A 430 11.28 -9.97 -33.42
C VAL A 430 12.36 -10.51 -34.35
N TYR A 431 13.45 -11.09 -33.81
CA TYR A 431 14.52 -11.63 -34.63
C TYR A 431 14.05 -12.72 -35.61
N THR A 432 13.13 -13.59 -35.20
CA THR A 432 12.62 -14.68 -36.03
C THR A 432 11.77 -14.18 -37.20
N GLN A 433 10.98 -13.13 -37.01
CA GLN A 433 10.03 -12.63 -38.03
C GLN A 433 10.58 -11.49 -38.88
N SER A 434 11.45 -10.63 -38.34
CA SER A 434 12.03 -9.48 -39.06
C SER A 434 13.52 -9.61 -39.35
N GLY A 435 14.24 -10.47 -38.62
CA GLY A 435 15.71 -10.52 -38.67
C GLY A 435 16.38 -9.38 -37.90
N ASP A 436 15.64 -8.56 -37.16
CA ASP A 436 16.19 -7.48 -36.35
C ASP A 436 16.87 -8.03 -35.08
N SER A 437 18.14 -7.66 -34.89
CA SER A 437 18.98 -8.04 -33.76
C SER A 437 19.20 -6.89 -32.77
N THR A 438 18.35 -5.87 -32.79
CA THR A 438 18.40 -4.74 -31.87
C THR A 438 18.41 -5.22 -30.42
N LEU A 439 19.34 -4.69 -29.63
CA LEU A 439 19.46 -5.03 -28.23
C LEU A 439 18.54 -4.13 -27.40
N PHE A 440 17.57 -4.75 -26.75
CA PHE A 440 16.68 -4.09 -25.80
C PHE A 440 16.46 -4.99 -24.58
N SER A 441 15.96 -4.39 -23.51
CA SER A 441 15.39 -5.11 -22.37
C SER A 441 13.95 -4.67 -22.20
N VAL A 442 13.18 -5.46 -21.46
CA VAL A 442 11.82 -5.09 -21.08
C VAL A 442 11.66 -5.19 -19.57
N HIS A 443 10.70 -4.44 -19.03
CA HIS A 443 9.95 -4.98 -17.90
C HIS A 443 9.00 -6.06 -18.45
N SER A 444 9.05 -7.26 -17.90
CA SER A 444 8.29 -8.39 -18.44
C SER A 444 6.84 -8.29 -18.01
N ASP A 445 5.92 -8.27 -18.97
CA ASP A 445 4.51 -7.95 -18.74
C ASP A 445 3.65 -8.17 -20.00
N ASP A 446 2.32 -8.05 -19.90
CA ASP A 446 1.40 -7.95 -21.05
C ASP A 446 1.48 -6.57 -21.74
N ALA A 447 1.97 -5.55 -21.06
CA ALA A 447 2.35 -4.26 -21.61
C ALA A 447 3.87 -4.00 -21.43
N PRO A 448 4.74 -4.80 -22.08
CA PRO A 448 6.16 -4.85 -21.73
C PRO A 448 6.86 -3.53 -22.09
N THR A 449 7.16 -2.68 -21.10
CA THR A 449 7.89 -1.42 -21.37
C THR A 449 9.29 -1.70 -21.93
N VAL A 450 9.62 -1.12 -23.08
CA VAL A 450 10.83 -1.44 -23.84
C VAL A 450 11.92 -0.41 -23.60
N TYR A 451 13.14 -0.89 -23.34
CA TYR A 451 14.33 -0.08 -23.13
C TYR A 451 15.40 -0.48 -24.14
N VAL A 452 15.54 0.32 -25.19
CA VAL A 452 16.50 0.05 -26.28
C VAL A 452 17.89 0.52 -25.87
N ASN A 453 18.89 -0.37 -25.93
CA ASN A 453 20.23 -0.03 -25.50
C ASN A 453 20.83 1.13 -26.32
N GLY A 454 21.37 2.10 -25.59
CA GLY A 454 22.16 3.20 -26.12
C GLY A 454 23.65 2.87 -26.23
N THR A 455 24.45 3.92 -26.13
CA THR A 455 25.92 3.86 -26.03
C THR A 455 26.38 4.88 -25.00
N ALA A 456 27.65 4.84 -24.58
CA ALA A 456 28.18 5.86 -23.67
C ALA A 456 28.07 7.31 -24.21
N ALA A 457 28.05 7.50 -25.53
CA ALA A 457 27.88 8.83 -26.15
C ALA A 457 26.41 9.25 -26.30
N GLN A 458 25.49 8.28 -26.27
CA GLN A 458 24.05 8.49 -26.35
C GLN A 458 23.36 7.40 -25.50
N PRO A 459 23.32 7.58 -24.16
CA PRO A 459 22.83 6.54 -23.26
C PRO A 459 21.34 6.25 -23.44
N LEU A 460 20.57 7.29 -23.77
CA LEU A 460 19.14 7.21 -24.05
C LEU A 460 18.90 7.33 -25.56
N ARG A 461 18.20 6.35 -26.14
CA ARG A 461 17.77 6.39 -27.54
C ARG A 461 16.60 7.34 -27.70
N ASP A 462 16.65 8.20 -28.71
CA ASP A 462 15.56 9.14 -29.00
C ASP A 462 14.41 8.42 -29.72
N GLN A 463 13.18 8.87 -29.50
CA GLN A 463 11.98 8.31 -30.16
C GLN A 463 12.03 8.37 -31.70
N THR A 464 12.81 9.30 -32.26
CA THR A 464 13.01 9.45 -33.71
C THR A 464 14.19 8.65 -34.25
N ASP A 465 14.94 7.94 -33.39
CA ASP A 465 16.03 7.05 -33.81
C ASP A 465 15.46 5.99 -34.78
N PRO A 466 16.01 5.85 -36.00
CA PRO A 466 15.52 4.88 -36.98
C PRO A 466 15.48 3.44 -36.47
N ILE A 467 16.37 3.07 -35.54
CA ILE A 467 16.38 1.74 -34.91
C ILE A 467 15.12 1.55 -34.05
N VAL A 468 14.80 2.52 -33.21
CA VAL A 468 13.59 2.50 -32.36
C VAL A 468 12.34 2.45 -33.24
N ARG A 469 12.27 3.31 -34.26
CA ARG A 469 11.13 3.34 -35.18
C ARG A 469 10.97 2.05 -36.00
N GLY A 470 12.07 1.38 -36.32
CA GLY A 470 12.09 0.05 -36.93
C GLY A 470 11.44 -0.97 -36.02
N LEU A 471 11.96 -1.07 -34.80
CA LEU A 471 11.50 -2.01 -33.79
C LEU A 471 10.01 -1.87 -33.47
N GLU A 472 9.49 -0.66 -33.31
CA GLU A 472 8.05 -0.42 -33.06
C GLU A 472 7.16 -0.95 -34.21
N ARG A 473 7.58 -0.76 -35.46
CA ARG A 473 6.81 -1.26 -36.63
C ARG A 473 6.82 -2.79 -36.67
N GLU A 474 7.96 -3.39 -36.38
CA GLU A 474 8.12 -4.85 -36.39
C GLU A 474 7.34 -5.50 -35.25
N MET A 475 7.41 -4.95 -34.03
CA MET A 475 6.62 -5.41 -32.90
C MET A 475 5.11 -5.34 -33.18
N SER A 476 4.64 -4.27 -33.84
CA SER A 476 3.22 -4.13 -34.21
C SER A 476 2.72 -5.16 -35.23
N GLN A 477 3.64 -5.88 -35.90
CA GLN A 477 3.33 -6.88 -36.92
C GLN A 477 3.51 -8.32 -36.44
N LEU A 478 3.89 -8.50 -35.16
CA LEU A 478 4.12 -9.83 -34.63
C LEU A 478 2.86 -10.69 -34.72
N SER A 479 3.08 -11.97 -35.03
CA SER A 479 2.06 -13.01 -35.05
C SER A 479 2.65 -14.29 -34.50
N TRP A 480 1.91 -15.07 -33.71
CA TRP A 480 2.45 -16.30 -33.14
C TRP A 480 1.38 -17.34 -32.85
N LEU A 481 1.80 -18.59 -32.71
CA LEU A 481 0.89 -19.70 -32.38
C LEU A 481 0.43 -19.57 -30.93
N ASN A 482 -0.87 -19.41 -30.71
CA ASN A 482 -1.45 -19.52 -29.38
C ASN A 482 -1.55 -21.01 -28.99
N PRO A 483 -0.85 -21.44 -27.92
CA PRO A 483 -0.85 -22.84 -27.49
C PRO A 483 -2.18 -23.29 -26.88
N TYR A 484 -3.04 -22.36 -26.43
CA TYR A 484 -4.37 -22.68 -25.93
C TYR A 484 -5.32 -23.10 -27.05
N THR A 485 -5.29 -22.38 -28.18
CA THR A 485 -6.24 -22.57 -29.29
C THR A 485 -5.67 -23.36 -30.47
N GLY A 486 -4.35 -23.45 -30.59
CA GLY A 486 -3.66 -24.06 -31.73
C GLY A 486 -3.73 -23.21 -33.01
N VAL A 487 -4.08 -21.93 -32.90
CA VAL A 487 -4.23 -20.99 -34.02
C VAL A 487 -3.13 -19.94 -33.98
N VAL A 488 -2.62 -19.54 -35.15
CA VAL A 488 -1.72 -18.38 -35.25
C VAL A 488 -2.54 -17.11 -35.13
N GLU A 489 -2.26 -16.34 -34.10
CA GLU A 489 -2.89 -15.05 -33.84
C GLU A 489 -2.09 -13.94 -34.51
N ASN A 490 -2.82 -13.01 -35.14
CA ASN A 490 -2.27 -11.78 -35.70
C ASN A 490 -2.72 -10.63 -34.79
N ASN A 491 -1.87 -9.61 -34.60
CA ASN A 491 -2.08 -8.50 -33.67
C ASN A 491 -1.96 -8.90 -32.19
N ILE A 492 -0.97 -9.74 -31.86
CA ILE A 492 -0.64 -10.02 -30.45
C ILE A 492 -0.15 -8.76 -29.70
N MET A 493 0.25 -7.71 -30.44
CA MET A 493 0.42 -6.34 -29.95
C MET A 493 -0.73 -5.48 -30.46
N VAL A 494 -1.62 -5.05 -29.56
CA VAL A 494 -2.88 -4.36 -29.91
C VAL A 494 -2.72 -2.85 -29.98
N ALA A 495 -1.77 -2.27 -29.24
CA ALA A 495 -1.45 -0.86 -29.27
C ALA A 495 0.03 -0.61 -29.00
N LEU A 496 0.49 0.61 -29.28
CA LEU A 496 1.85 1.05 -28.98
C LEU A 496 1.84 2.53 -28.64
N ALA A 497 2.53 2.89 -27.56
CA ALA A 497 2.79 4.25 -27.14
C ALA A 497 4.28 4.57 -27.34
N ASP A 498 4.57 5.51 -28.24
CA ASP A 498 5.87 6.18 -28.27
C ASP A 498 6.02 7.10 -27.06
N HIS A 499 7.13 7.84 -26.96
CA HIS A 499 7.37 8.74 -25.83
C HIS A 499 6.24 9.78 -25.63
N ILE A 500 5.63 10.30 -26.70
CA ILE A 500 4.53 11.26 -26.60
C ILE A 500 3.26 10.58 -26.08
N GLY A 501 2.97 9.37 -26.59
CA GLY A 501 1.90 8.52 -26.08
C GLY A 501 2.07 8.21 -24.60
N MET A 502 3.25 7.72 -24.21
CA MET A 502 3.60 7.40 -22.83
C MET A 502 3.46 8.60 -21.89
N LYS A 503 3.83 9.80 -22.35
CA LYS A 503 3.61 11.03 -21.56
C LYS A 503 2.14 11.33 -21.33
N THR A 504 1.29 11.04 -22.30
CA THR A 504 -0.18 11.19 -22.16
C THR A 504 -0.75 10.14 -21.21
N LEU A 505 -0.10 8.98 -21.12
CA LEU A 505 -0.46 7.86 -20.26
C LEU A 505 0.24 7.88 -18.88
N HIS A 506 0.95 8.97 -18.55
CA HIS A 506 1.64 9.12 -17.26
C HIS A 506 2.76 8.10 -16.97
N MET A 507 3.51 7.71 -18.00
CA MET A 507 4.61 6.74 -17.91
C MET A 507 6.02 7.37 -18.05
N VAL A 508 6.10 8.71 -18.04
CA VAL A 508 7.35 9.47 -18.25
C VAL A 508 7.66 10.26 -16.99
N THR A 509 8.63 9.78 -16.20
CA THR A 509 8.97 10.36 -14.90
C THR A 509 9.88 11.59 -15.05
N ALA A 510 10.11 12.31 -13.94
CA ALA A 510 11.09 13.39 -13.89
C ALA A 510 12.55 12.90 -14.07
N ASP A 511 12.82 11.61 -13.84
CA ASP A 511 14.12 11.00 -14.12
C ASP A 511 14.12 10.34 -15.52
N PRO A 512 14.84 10.92 -16.49
CA PRO A 512 14.90 10.36 -17.84
C PRO A 512 15.58 8.99 -17.91
N PHE A 513 16.37 8.59 -16.90
CA PHE A 513 16.98 7.26 -16.85
C PHE A 513 16.01 6.17 -16.40
N ARG A 514 14.92 6.51 -15.71
CA ARG A 514 13.84 5.56 -15.38
C ARG A 514 12.80 5.43 -16.50
N THR A 515 12.76 6.37 -17.43
CA THR A 515 11.73 6.43 -18.48
C THR A 515 11.98 5.38 -19.58
N PRO A 516 10.97 4.55 -19.95
CA PRO A 516 11.07 3.63 -21.09
C PRO A 516 11.34 4.33 -22.43
N THR A 517 11.80 3.57 -23.42
CA THR A 517 11.93 4.08 -24.80
C THR A 517 10.57 4.18 -25.49
N PHE A 518 9.75 3.13 -25.38
CA PHE A 518 8.35 3.05 -25.83
C PHE A 518 7.67 1.87 -25.13
N THR A 519 6.34 1.78 -25.23
CA THR A 519 5.55 0.69 -24.63
C THR A 519 4.55 0.12 -25.63
N PRO A 520 4.72 -1.13 -26.10
CA PRO A 520 3.62 -1.88 -26.71
C PRO A 520 2.65 -2.38 -25.63
N PHE A 521 1.39 -2.57 -26.03
CA PHE A 521 0.35 -3.20 -25.22
C PHE A 521 -0.12 -4.44 -25.96
N ALA A 522 -0.06 -5.59 -25.31
CA ALA A 522 -0.43 -6.87 -25.92
C ALA A 522 -1.93 -7.15 -25.83
N ASP A 523 -2.35 -8.19 -26.54
CA ASP A 523 -3.54 -8.94 -26.14
C ASP A 523 -3.30 -9.52 -24.73
N PRO A 524 -4.25 -9.37 -23.78
CA PRO A 524 -4.04 -9.67 -22.37
C PRO A 524 -3.89 -11.17 -22.07
N ASN A 525 -3.93 -12.04 -23.07
CA ASN A 525 -3.58 -13.45 -22.89
C ASN A 525 -2.06 -13.70 -23.00
N TRP A 526 -1.25 -12.70 -23.33
CA TRP A 526 0.18 -12.83 -23.62
C TRP A 526 1.03 -12.11 -22.59
N PHE A 527 2.05 -12.81 -22.08
CA PHE A 527 3.06 -12.24 -21.19
C PHE A 527 4.42 -12.21 -21.90
N PHE A 528 5.01 -11.04 -22.03
CA PHE A 528 6.24 -10.86 -22.81
C PHE A 528 7.45 -10.61 -21.92
N PHE A 529 8.51 -11.36 -22.20
CA PHE A 529 9.83 -11.14 -21.62
C PHE A 529 10.87 -10.99 -22.74
N ALA A 530 12.14 -10.73 -22.42
CA ALA A 530 13.19 -10.54 -23.42
C ALA A 530 14.52 -11.18 -22.99
N THR A 531 15.03 -12.18 -23.73
CA THR A 531 16.36 -12.80 -23.48
C THR A 531 17.38 -12.63 -24.59
#